data_AF-A0A7K2XP66-F1
#
_entry.id   AF-A0A7K2XP66-F1
#
_cell.length_a   1.000
_cell.length_b   1.000
_cell.length_c   1.000
_cell.angle_alpha   90.00
_cell.angle_beta   90.00
_cell.angle_gamma   90.00
#
_symmetry.space_group_name_H-M   'P 1'
#
loop_
_entity.id
_entity.type
_entity.pdbx_description
1 polymer ?
#
loop_
_entity_poly.entity_id
_entity_poly.type
_entity_poly.pdbx_seq_one_letter_code
_entity_poly.pdbx_strand_id
1 'polypeptide(L)'
;HELARARGLPLAPGTRGPVVDGAFRTAAPGVFAAGNLLHGGEPAPVAAAEGRAAADAVLAHLDRPAHLDHLDGSPRPAGTVPVAAAGALRWVAPGLLGPEATTLLVRPEHRLVRPVLTVSQDGVRLRRERLRGTLVPWRSVRLGPDWTRGADPAGGPVTVGAEE
;
A
#
# COMPACT_ATOMS: atom_id res chain seq x y z
N HIS A 1 -16.54 4.59 -3.41
CA HIS A 1 -15.72 4.89 -2.21
C HIS A 1 -16.40 5.96 -1.34
N GLU A 2 -17.74 6.00 -1.32
CA GLU A 2 -18.50 7.06 -0.63
C GLU A 2 -18.44 6.97 0.90
N LEU A 3 -18.44 5.75 1.46
CA LEU A 3 -18.31 5.57 2.92
C LEU A 3 -16.98 6.09 3.46
N ALA A 4 -15.87 5.85 2.74
CA ALA A 4 -14.56 6.36 3.12
C ALA A 4 -14.52 7.89 3.11
N ARG A 5 -15.13 8.52 2.09
CA ARG A 5 -15.29 9.98 1.99
C ARG A 5 -16.13 10.54 3.14
N ALA A 6 -17.28 9.93 3.40
CA ALA A 6 -18.20 10.36 4.46
C ALA A 6 -17.57 10.27 5.86
N ARG A 7 -16.60 9.37 6.06
CA ARG A 7 -15.83 9.23 7.31
C ARG A 7 -14.55 10.06 7.35
N GLY A 8 -14.28 10.89 6.34
CA GLY A 8 -13.09 11.73 6.29
C GLY A 8 -11.78 10.94 6.19
N LEU A 9 -11.82 9.69 5.72
CA LEU A 9 -10.61 8.89 5.58
C LEU A 9 -9.70 9.48 4.49
N PRO A 10 -8.38 9.55 4.72
CA PRO A 10 -7.43 9.90 3.67
C PRO A 10 -7.60 8.96 2.48
N LEU A 11 -7.57 9.51 1.27
CA LEU A 11 -7.70 8.73 0.04
C LEU A 11 -6.36 8.67 -0.70
N ALA A 12 -6.04 7.49 -1.22
CA ALA A 12 -4.86 7.32 -2.06
C ALA A 12 -5.07 8.06 -3.40
N PRO A 13 -4.16 8.96 -3.82
CA PRO A 13 -4.36 9.81 -4.99
C PRO A 13 -4.70 9.05 -6.28
N GLY A 14 -4.02 7.92 -6.52
CA GLY A 14 -4.15 7.18 -7.79
C GLY A 14 -5.31 6.19 -7.86
N THR A 15 -5.83 5.70 -6.72
CA THR A 15 -6.95 4.74 -6.69
C THR A 15 -8.25 5.34 -6.17
N ARG A 16 -8.15 6.45 -5.42
CA ARG A 16 -9.24 7.10 -4.69
C ARG A 16 -9.89 6.21 -3.62
N GLY A 17 -9.32 5.04 -3.34
CA GLY A 17 -9.65 4.20 -2.19
C GLY A 17 -9.08 4.77 -0.89
N PRO A 18 -9.54 4.31 0.28
CA PRO A 18 -8.94 4.71 1.54
C PRO A 18 -7.46 4.30 1.59
N VAL A 19 -6.63 5.18 2.15
CA VAL A 19 -5.24 4.84 2.44
C VAL A 19 -5.23 3.77 3.52
N VAL A 20 -4.45 2.71 3.28
CA VAL A 20 -4.22 1.62 4.23
C VAL A 20 -2.74 1.34 4.42
N ASP A 21 -2.40 0.74 5.55
CA ASP A 21 -1.10 0.10 5.79
C ASP A 21 -1.04 -1.34 5.22
N GLY A 22 0.11 -2.00 5.40
CA GLY A 22 0.32 -3.39 4.96
C GLY A 22 -0.58 -4.44 5.63
N ALA A 23 -1.26 -4.06 6.72
CA ALA A 23 -2.24 -4.89 7.42
C ALA A 23 -3.69 -4.45 7.12
N PHE A 24 -3.91 -3.69 6.05
CA PHE A 24 -5.23 -3.23 5.58
C PHE A 24 -5.95 -2.28 6.56
N ARG A 25 -5.24 -1.71 7.55
CA ARG A 25 -5.80 -0.75 8.51
C ARG A 25 -5.92 0.62 7.88
N THR A 26 -7.06 1.27 8.08
CA THR A 26 -7.25 2.67 7.71
C THR A 26 -6.76 3.61 8.82
N ALA A 27 -6.85 4.91 8.59
CA ALA A 27 -6.59 5.90 9.64
C ALA A 27 -7.63 5.88 10.78
N ALA A 28 -8.81 5.29 10.58
CA ALA A 28 -9.80 5.12 11.63
C ALA A 28 -9.53 3.83 12.42
N PRO A 29 -9.38 3.89 13.76
CA PRO A 29 -9.19 2.71 14.60
C PRO A 29 -10.30 1.67 14.40
N GLY A 30 -9.91 0.40 14.31
CA GLY A 30 -10.83 -0.72 14.10
C GLY A 30 -11.47 -0.78 12.71
N VAL A 31 -11.13 0.14 11.79
CA VAL A 31 -11.67 0.16 10.42
C VAL A 31 -10.60 -0.31 9.44
N PHE A 32 -10.97 -1.35 8.68
CA PHE A 32 -10.13 -1.99 7.67
C PHE A 32 -10.79 -1.86 6.29
N ALA A 33 -9.98 -1.94 5.23
CA ALA A 33 -10.46 -1.91 3.86
C ALA A 33 -9.65 -2.88 2.99
N ALA A 34 -10.30 -3.56 2.05
CA ALA A 34 -9.68 -4.58 1.20
C ALA A 34 -10.33 -4.64 -0.18
N GLY A 35 -9.65 -5.32 -1.12
CA GLY A 35 -10.17 -5.62 -2.45
C GLY A 35 -10.31 -4.39 -3.34
N ASN A 36 -11.25 -4.46 -4.28
CA ASN A 36 -11.44 -3.43 -5.31
C ASN A 36 -11.84 -2.04 -4.76
N LEU A 37 -12.18 -1.92 -3.46
CA LEU A 37 -12.31 -0.62 -2.80
C LEU A 37 -10.95 0.12 -2.70
N LEU A 38 -9.85 -0.62 -2.50
CA LEU A 38 -8.50 -0.06 -2.39
C LEU A 38 -7.91 0.28 -3.74
N HIS A 39 -8.11 -0.60 -4.72
CA HIS A 39 -7.60 -0.47 -6.08
C HIS A 39 -8.52 -1.24 -7.03
N GLY A 40 -9.32 -0.50 -7.79
CA GLY A 40 -10.31 -1.08 -8.70
C GLY A 40 -9.67 -1.82 -9.88
N GLY A 41 -10.41 -2.79 -10.43
CA GLY A 41 -9.98 -3.56 -11.60
C GLY A 41 -9.01 -4.70 -11.27
N GLU A 42 -8.95 -5.16 -10.02
CA GLU A 42 -8.29 -6.41 -9.68
C GLU A 42 -9.23 -7.62 -9.87
N PRO A 43 -8.68 -8.78 -10.29
CA PRO A 43 -9.43 -10.03 -10.35
C PRO A 43 -9.96 -10.48 -8.99
N ALA A 44 -11.07 -11.23 -8.99
CA ALA A 44 -11.67 -11.77 -7.77
C ALA A 44 -10.69 -12.55 -6.86
N PRO A 45 -9.73 -13.35 -7.37
CA PRO A 45 -8.73 -14.00 -6.52
C PRO A 45 -7.84 -13.03 -5.73
N VAL A 46 -7.51 -11.86 -6.29
CA VAL A 46 -6.72 -10.83 -5.60
C VAL A 46 -7.54 -10.25 -4.46
N ALA A 47 -8.78 -9.83 -4.74
CA ALA A 47 -9.68 -9.31 -3.71
C ALA A 47 -9.96 -10.33 -2.60
N ALA A 48 -10.11 -11.62 -2.93
CA ALA A 48 -10.29 -12.68 -1.96
C ALA A 48 -9.04 -12.92 -1.09
N ALA A 49 -7.84 -12.81 -1.66
CA ALA A 49 -6.60 -12.92 -0.90
C ALA A 49 -6.42 -11.75 0.08
N GLU A 50 -6.73 -10.54 -0.36
CA GLU A 50 -6.71 -9.35 0.51
C GLU A 50 -7.77 -9.41 1.60
N GLY A 51 -8.98 -9.91 1.29
CA GLY A 51 -10.01 -10.13 2.29
C GLY A 51 -9.57 -11.09 3.40
N ARG A 52 -8.84 -12.16 3.05
CA ARG A 52 -8.26 -13.09 4.05
C ARG A 52 -7.20 -12.39 4.91
N ALA A 53 -6.25 -11.70 4.29
CA ALA A 53 -5.21 -10.98 5.03
C ALA A 53 -5.77 -9.86 5.92
N ALA A 54 -6.82 -9.17 5.47
CA ALA A 54 -7.53 -8.19 6.29
C ALA A 54 -8.27 -8.85 7.45
N ALA A 55 -8.86 -10.03 7.27
CA ALA A 55 -9.49 -10.78 8.35
C ALA A 55 -8.48 -11.19 9.44
N ASP A 56 -7.29 -11.65 9.05
CA ASP A 56 -6.21 -11.96 10.01
C ASP A 56 -5.83 -10.71 10.83
N ALA A 57 -5.76 -9.55 10.18
CA ALA A 57 -5.47 -8.28 10.85
C ALA A 57 -6.62 -7.80 11.77
N VAL A 58 -7.88 -8.09 11.42
CA VAL A 58 -9.05 -7.85 12.27
C VAL A 58 -9.02 -8.74 13.50
N LEU A 59 -8.76 -10.04 13.35
CA LEU A 59 -8.66 -10.97 14.48
C LEU A 59 -7.55 -10.53 15.45
N ALA A 60 -6.37 -10.22 14.92
CA ALA A 60 -5.26 -9.68 15.72
C ALA A 60 -5.61 -8.35 16.41
N HIS A 61 -6.49 -7.54 15.82
CA HIS A 61 -6.97 -6.31 16.44
C HIS A 61 -7.93 -6.59 17.61
N LEU A 62 -8.81 -7.58 17.47
CA LEU A 62 -9.78 -7.98 18.51
C LEU A 62 -9.15 -8.73 19.68
N ASP A 63 -8.05 -9.44 19.45
CA ASP A 63 -7.32 -10.16 20.50
C ASP A 63 -6.47 -9.22 21.40
N ARG A 64 -6.36 -7.93 21.05
CA ARG A 64 -5.63 -6.97 21.89
C ARG A 64 -6.44 -6.65 23.16
N PRO A 65 -5.75 -6.48 24.31
CA PRO A 65 -6.42 -6.09 25.55
C PRO A 65 -7.18 -4.77 25.41
N ALA A 66 -8.46 -4.74 25.81
CA ALA A 66 -9.37 -3.59 25.68
C ALA A 66 -8.84 -2.28 26.32
N HIS A 67 -7.93 -2.35 27.29
CA HIS A 67 -7.31 -1.16 27.89
C HIS A 67 -6.34 -0.43 26.93
N LEU A 68 -5.95 -1.07 25.82
CA LEU A 68 -5.18 -0.46 24.74
C LEU A 68 -6.07 0.09 23.60
N ASP A 69 -7.39 -0.13 23.64
CA ASP A 69 -8.34 0.40 22.64
C ASP A 69 -8.87 1.80 23.02
N HIS A 70 -8.72 2.19 24.30
CA HIS A 70 -9.19 3.47 24.84
C HIS A 70 -8.09 4.52 24.98
N LEU A 71 -6.83 4.15 24.77
CA LEU A 71 -5.66 5.01 25.02
C LEU A 71 -5.13 5.70 23.79
N ASP A 72 -5.89 5.83 22.71
CA ASP A 72 -5.51 6.71 21.62
C ASP A 72 -6.60 6.80 20.55
N GLY A 73 -7.38 7.86 20.61
CA GLY A 73 -7.88 8.50 19.39
C GLY A 73 -6.74 9.05 18.50
N SER A 74 -5.54 8.46 18.55
CA SER A 74 -4.37 8.89 17.81
C SER A 74 -4.49 8.42 16.36
N PRO A 75 -4.47 9.35 15.40
CA PRO A 75 -4.41 9.00 14.00
C PRO A 75 -3.03 8.43 13.72
N ARG A 76 -2.98 7.25 13.10
CA ARG A 76 -1.80 6.56 12.54
C ARG A 76 -1.06 5.63 13.54
N PRO A 77 -0.82 4.36 13.15
CA PRO A 77 0.17 3.55 13.86
C PRO A 77 1.52 4.28 13.82
N ALA A 78 2.11 4.53 14.99
CA ALA A 78 3.46 5.09 15.07
C ALA A 78 4.42 4.26 14.19
N GLY A 79 5.32 4.93 13.48
CA GLY A 79 6.26 4.27 12.57
C GLY A 79 5.64 3.78 11.25
N THR A 80 4.72 4.56 10.67
CA THR A 80 4.29 4.34 9.29
C THR A 80 4.73 5.47 8.37
N VAL A 81 5.23 5.15 7.17
CA VAL A 81 5.67 6.12 6.15
C VAL A 81 4.78 6.06 4.91
N PRO A 82 4.44 7.21 4.28
CA PRO A 82 3.68 7.24 3.04
C PRO A 82 4.42 6.56 1.89
N VAL A 83 3.66 5.90 1.01
CA VAL A 83 4.17 5.38 -0.26
C VAL A 83 3.54 6.14 -1.42
N ALA A 84 4.36 6.63 -2.33
CA ALA A 84 3.93 7.35 -3.52
C ALA A 84 4.39 6.64 -4.79
N ALA A 85 3.51 6.61 -5.79
CA ALA A 85 3.88 6.22 -7.14
C ALA A 85 4.51 7.43 -7.86
N ALA A 86 5.52 7.17 -8.68
CA ALA A 86 6.21 8.17 -9.50
C ALA A 86 6.50 7.62 -10.90
N GLY A 87 6.92 8.52 -11.80
CA GLY A 87 7.23 8.19 -13.19
C GLY A 87 6.02 7.62 -13.91
N ALA A 88 6.18 6.47 -14.55
CA ALA A 88 5.14 5.82 -15.35
C ALA A 88 4.17 4.93 -14.54
N LEU A 89 4.11 5.05 -13.21
CA LEU A 89 3.16 4.33 -12.37
C LEU A 89 1.90 5.14 -12.11
N ARG A 90 0.73 4.54 -12.34
CA ARG A 90 -0.60 5.09 -12.03
C ARG A 90 -0.83 5.13 -10.51
N TRP A 91 -0.47 4.04 -9.83
CA TRP A 91 -0.63 3.91 -8.38
C TRP A 91 0.24 2.80 -7.82
N VAL A 92 0.44 2.86 -6.51
CA VAL A 92 1.05 1.84 -5.66
C VAL A 92 0.18 1.61 -4.42
N ALA A 93 0.12 0.38 -3.95
CA ALA A 93 -0.55 -0.01 -2.72
C ALA A 93 0.32 -1.01 -1.91
N PRO A 94 0.26 -1.03 -0.56
CA PRO A 94 -0.49 -0.11 0.30
C PRO A 94 0.03 1.33 0.23
N GLY A 95 -0.76 2.28 0.74
CA GLY A 95 -0.39 3.70 0.76
C GLY A 95 0.50 4.09 1.95
N LEU A 96 0.68 3.16 2.89
CA LEU A 96 1.54 3.29 4.05
C LEU A 96 2.38 2.02 4.22
N LEU A 97 3.66 2.18 4.53
CA LEU A 97 4.51 1.10 5.03
C LEU A 97 4.64 1.24 6.54
N GLY A 98 4.56 0.13 7.25
CA GLY A 98 4.94 0.05 8.66
C GLY A 98 6.39 -0.40 8.82
N PRO A 99 6.80 -0.77 10.05
CA PRO A 99 8.15 -1.28 10.31
C PRO A 99 8.41 -2.64 9.62
N GLU A 100 7.35 -3.41 9.40
CA GLU A 100 7.44 -4.71 8.74
C GLU A 100 7.42 -4.57 7.21
N ALA A 101 8.38 -5.25 6.57
CA ALA A 101 8.47 -5.31 5.12
C ALA A 101 7.18 -5.90 4.52
N THR A 102 6.64 -5.22 3.52
CA THR A 102 5.33 -5.52 2.94
C THR A 102 5.41 -5.64 1.42
N THR A 103 4.62 -6.56 0.86
CA THR A 103 4.45 -6.69 -0.58
C THR A 103 3.75 -5.46 -1.14
N LEU A 104 4.29 -4.88 -2.21
CA LEU A 104 3.65 -3.80 -2.93
C LEU A 104 2.87 -4.34 -4.13
N LEU A 105 1.76 -3.70 -4.46
CA LEU A 105 1.05 -3.84 -5.72
C LEU A 105 1.22 -2.54 -6.51
N VAL A 106 1.72 -2.64 -7.74
CA VAL A 106 1.95 -1.47 -8.62
C VAL A 106 1.17 -1.62 -9.91
N ARG A 107 0.63 -0.51 -10.42
CA ARG A 107 -0.04 -0.44 -11.71
C ARG A 107 0.62 0.61 -12.60
N PRO A 108 1.06 0.28 -13.82
CA PRO A 108 1.59 1.29 -14.73
C PRO A 108 0.47 2.14 -15.32
N GLU A 109 0.78 3.38 -15.69
CA GLU A 109 -0.16 4.29 -16.37
C GLU A 109 -0.38 3.89 -17.83
N HIS A 110 0.67 3.40 -18.48
CA HIS A 110 0.67 2.95 -19.88
C HIS A 110 1.53 1.68 -20.04
N ARG A 111 1.62 1.16 -21.27
CA ARG A 111 2.44 -0.01 -21.57
C ARG A 111 3.92 0.34 -21.45
N LEU A 112 4.69 -0.47 -20.70
CA LEU A 112 6.14 -0.31 -20.53
C LEU A 112 6.87 -1.61 -20.89
N VAL A 113 7.85 -1.55 -21.78
CA VAL A 113 8.64 -2.69 -22.28
C VAL A 113 9.96 -2.77 -21.54
N ARG A 114 10.17 -3.87 -20.82
CA ARG A 114 11.38 -4.12 -20.01
C ARG A 114 11.72 -2.95 -19.08
N PRO A 115 10.76 -2.40 -18.31
CA PRO A 115 11.02 -1.23 -17.50
C PRO A 115 11.99 -1.54 -16.36
N VAL A 116 12.63 -0.48 -15.88
CA VAL A 116 13.34 -0.45 -14.61
C VAL A 116 12.37 0.03 -13.53
N LEU A 117 12.19 -0.79 -12.50
CA LEU A 117 11.48 -0.40 -11.29
C LEU A 117 12.47 0.05 -10.23
N THR A 118 12.09 1.09 -9.49
CA THR A 118 12.89 1.68 -8.41
C THR A 118 12.05 1.88 -7.17
N VAL A 119 12.66 1.67 -6.00
CA VAL A 119 12.13 2.11 -4.71
C VAL A 119 13.21 2.97 -4.06
N SER A 120 12.85 4.18 -3.66
CA SER A 120 13.75 5.14 -3.01
C SER A 120 13.06 5.86 -1.86
N GLN A 121 13.85 6.32 -0.91
CA GLN A 121 13.41 7.12 0.24
C GLN A 121 14.49 8.15 0.53
N ASP A 122 14.11 9.41 0.72
CA ASP A 122 15.03 10.52 1.05
C ASP A 122 16.26 10.61 0.14
N GLY A 123 16.07 10.35 -1.16
CA GLY A 123 17.14 10.33 -2.16
C GLY A 123 18.02 9.07 -2.18
N VAL A 124 17.87 8.17 -1.20
CA VAL A 124 18.54 6.87 -1.15
C VAL A 124 17.73 5.83 -1.90
N ARG A 125 18.37 5.07 -2.79
CA ARG A 125 17.73 3.99 -3.53
C ARG A 125 17.79 2.68 -2.73
N LEU A 126 16.63 2.21 -2.27
CA LEU A 126 16.48 0.96 -1.53
C LEU A 126 16.56 -0.25 -2.48
N ARG A 127 15.89 -0.16 -3.63
CA ARG A 127 15.86 -1.24 -4.62
C ARG A 127 15.82 -0.70 -6.04
N ARG A 128 16.43 -1.46 -6.96
CA ARG A 128 16.33 -1.24 -8.40
C ARG A 128 16.36 -2.58 -9.12
N GLU A 129 15.43 -2.81 -10.02
CA GLU A 129 15.43 -4.02 -10.83
C GLU A 129 14.91 -3.75 -12.24
N ARG A 130 15.57 -4.34 -13.24
CA ARG A 130 15.06 -4.32 -14.61
C ARG A 130 14.20 -5.55 -14.85
N LEU A 131 12.94 -5.33 -15.16
CA LEU A 131 12.03 -6.41 -15.52
C LEU A 131 12.32 -6.87 -16.95
N ARG A 132 12.26 -8.18 -17.20
CA ARG A 132 12.43 -8.76 -18.54
C ARG A 132 11.16 -8.75 -19.39
N GLY A 133 10.01 -8.45 -18.78
CA GLY A 133 8.68 -8.49 -19.38
C GLY A 133 8.12 -7.12 -19.75
N THR A 134 6.82 -7.09 -20.07
CA THR A 134 6.06 -5.87 -20.33
C THR A 134 5.06 -5.63 -19.19
N LEU A 135 4.99 -4.40 -18.70
CA LEU A 135 3.92 -3.95 -17.81
C LEU A 135 2.79 -3.34 -18.66
N VAL A 136 1.54 -3.60 -18.30
CA VAL A 136 0.35 -3.13 -19.03
C VAL A 136 -0.64 -2.46 -18.08
N PRO A 137 -1.38 -1.42 -18.51
CA PRO A 137 -2.17 -0.59 -17.61
C PRO A 137 -3.40 -1.29 -17.02
N TRP A 138 -3.80 -2.44 -17.56
CA TRP A 138 -4.90 -3.26 -17.03
C TRP A 138 -4.44 -4.42 -16.14
N ARG A 139 -3.13 -4.54 -15.83
CA ARG A 139 -2.62 -5.57 -14.91
C ARG A 139 -1.63 -5.02 -13.90
N SER A 140 -1.86 -5.31 -12.63
CA SER A 140 -0.92 -4.99 -11.56
C SER A 140 0.23 -5.99 -11.49
N VAL A 141 1.34 -5.55 -10.92
CA VAL A 141 2.49 -6.40 -10.57
C VAL A 141 2.74 -6.35 -9.08
N ARG A 142 3.02 -7.52 -8.51
CA ARG A 142 3.42 -7.68 -7.12
C ARG A 142 4.94 -7.54 -7.01
N LEU A 143 5.38 -6.66 -6.12
CA LEU A 143 6.77 -6.53 -5.71
C LEU A 143 6.87 -7.11 -4.31
N GLY A 144 7.72 -8.11 -4.12
CA GLY A 144 7.83 -8.82 -2.85
C GLY A 144 8.29 -7.91 -1.69
N PRO A 145 8.22 -8.40 -0.43
CA PRO A 145 8.64 -7.63 0.74
C PRO A 145 10.10 -7.15 0.69
N ASP A 146 10.96 -7.82 -0.08
CA ASP A 146 12.34 -7.43 -0.30
C ASP A 146 12.48 -6.04 -0.96
N TRP A 147 11.46 -5.56 -1.68
CA TRP A 147 11.45 -4.23 -2.28
C TRP A 147 11.28 -3.08 -1.29
N THR A 148 10.70 -3.36 -0.12
CA THR A 148 10.45 -2.38 0.95
C THR A 148 11.37 -2.58 2.15
N ARG A 149 12.25 -3.58 2.09
CA ARG A 149 13.25 -3.85 3.13
C ARG A 149 14.20 -2.66 3.26
N GLY A 150 14.38 -2.19 4.49
CA GLY A 150 15.26 -1.06 4.79
C GLY A 150 14.63 0.31 4.60
N ALA A 151 13.31 0.39 4.33
CA ALA A 151 12.58 1.64 4.49
C ALA A 151 12.63 2.07 5.96
N ASP A 152 13.01 3.33 6.19
CA ASP A 152 13.07 3.94 7.52
C ASP A 152 11.66 4.39 7.94
N PRO A 153 11.06 3.84 9.01
CA PRO A 153 9.76 4.26 9.51
C PRO A 153 9.70 5.71 10.01
N ALA A 154 10.85 6.33 10.29
CA ALA A 154 10.99 7.72 10.70
C ALA A 154 11.40 8.65 9.54
N GLY A 155 11.71 8.10 8.37
CA GLY A 155 12.12 8.85 7.19
C GLY A 155 10.97 9.50 6.44
N GLY A 156 11.29 10.16 5.33
CA GLY A 156 10.32 10.73 4.42
C GLY A 156 9.54 9.68 3.61
N PRO A 157 8.67 10.11 2.68
CA PRO A 157 7.89 9.21 1.84
C PRO A 157 8.75 8.26 1.01
N VAL A 158 8.33 7.00 0.95
CA VAL A 158 8.90 6.01 0.03
C VAL A 158 8.29 6.24 -1.36
N THR A 159 9.13 6.39 -2.35
CA THR A 159 8.74 6.59 -3.76
C THR A 159 9.00 5.32 -4.55
N VAL A 160 8.00 4.88 -5.30
CA VAL A 160 8.08 3.73 -6.20
C VAL A 160 7.93 4.25 -7.62
N GLY A 161 8.95 4.02 -8.45
CA GLY A 161 9.03 4.54 -9.81
C GLY A 161 9.14 3.44 -10.85
N ALA A 162 8.66 3.74 -12.05
CA ALA A 162 8.92 2.97 -13.26
C ALA A 162 9.40 3.87 -14.39
N GLU A 163 10.45 3.44 -15.06
CA GLU A 163 11.04 4.08 -16.25
C GLU A 163 11.34 3.00 -17.31
N GLU A 164 11.29 3.35 -18.59
CA GLU A 164 11.63 2.45 -19.72
C GLU A 164 13.09 2.64 -20.16
#